data_AF-A0A6M3JIB4-F1
#
_entry.id   AF-A0A6M3JIB4-F1
#
_cell.length_a   1.000
_cell.length_b   1.000
_cell.length_c   1.000
_cell.angle_alpha   90.00
_cell.angle_beta   90.00
_cell.angle_gamma   90.00
#
_symmetry.space_group_name_H-M   'P 1'
#
loop_
_entity.id
_entity.type
_entity.pdbx_description
1 polymer ?
#
loop_
_entity_poly.entity_id
_entity_poly.type
_entity_poly.pdbx_seq_one_letter_code
_entity_poly.pdbx_strand_id
1 'polypeptide(L)' 'MKSIREILIEREEMSPEEADELIKEAREEFNRRLIDGDQEEDLWNFCEDWFGLEPDYLEELF' A
#
# COMPACT_ATOMS: atom_id res chain seq x y z
N MET A 1 -0.17 -12.79 9.70
CA MET A 1 0.37 -11.81 8.75
C MET A 1 0.69 -10.56 9.55
N LYS A 2 1.85 -9.94 9.33
CA LYS A 2 2.10 -8.59 9.85
C LYS A 2 1.37 -7.60 8.95
N SER A 3 0.91 -6.50 9.49
CA SER A 3 0.33 -5.38 8.72
C SER A 3 1.37 -4.71 7.83
N ILE A 4 0.92 -3.98 6.80
CA ILE A 4 1.81 -3.13 5.97
C ILE A 4 2.64 -2.23 6.88
N ARG A 5 2.00 -1.62 7.89
CA ARG A 5 2.64 -0.73 8.85
C ARG A 5 3.76 -1.40 9.64
N GLU A 6 3.51 -2.58 10.19
CA GLU A 6 4.54 -3.34 10.94
C GLU A 6 5.70 -3.73 10.04
N ILE A 7 5.44 -4.09 8.78
CA ILE A 7 6.48 -4.45 7.83
C ILE A 7 7.33 -3.24 7.46
N LEU A 8 6.73 -2.08 7.20
CA LEU A 8 7.47 -0.85 6.91
C LEU A 8 8.39 -0.46 8.07
N ILE A 9 7.88 -0.51 9.30
CA ILE A 9 8.69 -0.18 10.49
C ILE A 9 9.85 -1.17 10.67
N GLU A 10 9.60 -2.47 10.50
CA GLU A 10 10.62 -3.50 10.77
C GLU A 10 11.60 -3.75 9.63
N ARG A 11 11.15 -3.69 8.36
CA ARG A 11 11.96 -3.99 7.16
C ARG A 11 12.68 -2.76 6.65
N GLU A 12 11.99 -1.63 6.61
CA GLU A 12 12.49 -0.38 6.04
C GLU A 12 13.06 0.57 7.12
N GLU A 13 13.07 0.14 8.39
CA GLU A 13 13.50 0.95 9.55
C GLU A 13 12.77 2.30 9.66
N MET A 14 11.54 2.37 9.14
CA MET A 14 10.71 3.59 9.19
C MET A 14 10.24 3.88 10.60
N SER A 15 10.14 5.17 10.93
CA SER A 15 9.38 5.58 12.11
C SER A 15 7.89 5.25 11.94
N PRO A 16 7.16 5.07 13.05
CA PRO A 16 5.72 4.85 13.01
C PRO A 16 4.98 5.92 12.20
N GLU A 17 5.39 7.19 12.32
CA GLU A 17 4.80 8.33 11.62
C GLU A 17 5.09 8.29 10.10
N GLU A 18 6.30 7.91 9.69
CA GLU A 18 6.65 7.75 8.26
C GLU A 18 5.85 6.61 7.62
N ALA A 19 5.70 5.49 8.32
CA ALA A 19 4.90 4.37 7.83
C ALA A 19 3.41 4.77 7.69
N ASP A 20 2.88 5.53 8.65
CA ASP A 20 1.49 6.00 8.62
C ASP A 20 1.24 7.00 7.47
N GLU A 21 2.15 7.94 7.21
CA GLU A 21 2.03 8.86 6.08
C GLU A 21 2.19 8.13 4.74
N LEU A 22 3.12 7.18 4.61
CA LEU A 22 3.29 6.41 3.38
C LEU A 22 2.05 5.56 3.05
N ILE A 23 1.44 4.94 4.05
CA ILE A 23 0.19 4.18 3.86
C ILE A 23 -0.96 5.12 3.46
N LYS A 24 -1.02 6.31 4.04
CA LYS A 24 -2.02 7.32 3.68
C LYS A 24 -1.86 7.78 2.23
N GLU A 25 -0.63 8.08 1.79
CA GLU A 25 -0.35 8.42 0.39
C GLU A 25 -0.75 7.28 -0.56
N ALA A 26 -0.42 6.03 -0.20
CA ALA A 26 -0.79 4.86 -0.97
C ALA A 26 -2.30 4.69 -1.11
N ARG A 27 -3.07 4.92 -0.03
CA ARG A 27 -4.54 4.90 -0.06
C ARG A 27 -5.10 6.00 -0.94
N GLU A 28 -4.57 7.21 -0.88
CA GLU A 28 -5.02 8.32 -1.72
C GLU A 28 -4.77 8.03 -3.20
N GLU A 29 -3.58 7.52 -3.54
CA GLU A 29 -3.23 7.11 -4.89
C GLU A 29 -4.10 5.96 -5.40
N PHE A 30 -4.26 4.90 -4.61
CA PHE A 30 -5.08 3.74 -4.98
C PHE A 30 -6.52 4.15 -5.26
N ASN A 31 -7.10 4.99 -4.38
CA ASN A 31 -8.45 5.52 -4.60
C ASN A 31 -8.54 6.39 -5.85
N ARG A 32 -7.51 7.19 -6.15
CA ARG A 32 -7.48 7.97 -7.39
C ARG A 32 -7.50 7.07 -8.62
N ARG A 33 -6.64 6.05 -8.67
CA ARG A 33 -6.58 5.06 -9.77
C ARG A 33 -7.89 4.30 -9.94
N LEU A 34 -8.52 3.92 -8.83
CA LEU A 34 -9.83 3.27 -8.82
C LEU A 34 -10.91 4.18 -9.43
N ILE A 35 -10.90 5.48 -9.13
CA ILE A 35 -11.83 6.47 -9.68
C ILE A 35 -11.55 6.74 -11.16
N ASP A 36 -10.28 6.85 -11.54
CA ASP A 36 -9.84 7.11 -12.92
C ASP A 36 -10.11 5.90 -13.85
N GLY A 37 -10.36 4.73 -13.27
CA GLY A 37 -10.72 3.52 -13.99
C GLY A 37 -9.51 2.79 -14.58
N ASP A 38 -8.40 2.78 -13.85
CA ASP A 38 -7.21 2.00 -14.19
C ASP A 38 -7.56 0.50 -14.36
N GLN A 39 -6.71 -0.24 -15.07
CA GLN A 39 -6.96 -1.65 -15.35
C GLN A 39 -6.98 -2.45 -14.03
N GLU A 40 -7.85 -3.47 -13.97
CA GLU A 40 -7.98 -4.32 -12.78
C GLU A 40 -6.65 -4.98 -12.37
N GLU A 41 -5.80 -5.32 -13.35
CA GLU A 41 -4.46 -5.88 -13.11
C GLU A 41 -3.52 -4.88 -12.42
N ASP A 42 -3.56 -3.61 -12.81
CA ASP A 42 -2.73 -2.55 -12.22
C ASP A 42 -3.19 -2.24 -10.77
N LEU A 43 -4.51 -2.29 -10.53
CA LEU A 43 -5.06 -2.15 -9.18
C LEU A 43 -4.73 -3.34 -8.28
N TRP A 44 -4.75 -4.55 -8.84
CA TRP A 44 -4.42 -5.78 -8.12
C TRP A 44 -2.95 -5.82 -7.67
N ASN A 45 -2.01 -5.41 -8.54
CA ASN A 45 -0.58 -5.42 -8.24
C ASN A 45 -0.09 -4.17 -7.49
N PHE A 46 -0.98 -3.26 -7.11
CA PHE A 46 -0.61 -1.97 -6.51
C PHE A 46 0.32 -2.10 -5.29
N CYS A 47 0.04 -3.04 -4.38
CA CYS A 47 0.88 -3.24 -3.18
C CYS A 47 2.28 -3.80 -3.51
N GLU A 48 2.41 -4.57 -4.59
CA GLU A 48 3.71 -5.03 -5.09
C GLU A 48 4.53 -3.87 -5.63
N ASP A 49 3.90 -3.02 -6.43
CA ASP A 49 4.56 -1.86 -7.03
C ASP A 49 4.92 -0.79 -5.99
N TRP A 50 4.04 -0.51 -5.02
CA TRP A 50 4.22 0.58 -4.05
C TRP A 50 5.09 0.18 -2.86
N PHE A 51 4.87 -1.02 -2.31
CA PHE A 51 5.51 -1.46 -1.06
C PHE A 51 6.46 -2.66 -1.26
N GLY A 52 6.47 -3.29 -2.44
CA GLY A 52 7.16 -4.58 -2.62
C GLY A 52 6.54 -5.66 -1.75
N LEU A 53 5.21 -5.65 -1.58
CA LEU A 53 4.44 -6.61 -0.82
C LEU A 53 3.54 -7.43 -1.75
N GLU A 54 3.14 -8.61 -1.30
CA GLU A 54 2.23 -9.43 -2.10
C GLU A 54 0.87 -8.70 -2.32
N PRO A 55 0.15 -9.00 -3.42
CA PRO A 55 -1.15 -8.39 -3.72
C PRO A 55 -2.23 -8.58 -2.66
N ASP A 56 -2.11 -9.57 -1.77
CA ASP A 56 -3.07 -9.85 -0.70
C ASP A 56 -3.17 -8.70 0.32
N TYR A 57 -2.09 -7.93 0.49
CA TYR A 57 -2.06 -6.72 1.32
C TYR A 57 -3.00 -5.61 0.86
N LEU A 58 -3.53 -5.69 -0.37
CA LEU A 58 -4.51 -4.71 -0.88
C LEU A 58 -5.71 -4.55 0.06
N GLU A 59 -6.08 -5.61 0.80
CA GLU A 59 -7.17 -5.56 1.78
C GLU A 59 -6.99 -4.50 2.87
N GLU A 60 -5.75 -4.10 3.18
CA GLU A 60 -5.43 -3.07 4.18
C GLU A 60 -5.56 -1.63 3.65
N LEU A 61 -5.72 -1.45 2.33
CA LEU A 61 -5.92 -0.12 1.71
C LEU A 61 -7.38 0.29 1.59
N PHE A 62 -8.33 -0.60 1.88
CA PHE A 62 -9.79 -0.33 1.87
C PHE A 62 -10.32 0.24 3.19
#